data_AF-A0A5S5DH06-F1
#
_entry.id   AF-A0A5S5DH06-F1
#
_cell.length_a   1.000
_cell.length_b   1.000
_cell.length_c   1.000
_cell.angle_alpha   90.00
_cell.angle_beta   90.00
_cell.angle_gamma   90.00
#
_symmetry.space_group_name_H-M   'P 1'
#
loop_
_entity.id
_entity.type
_entity.pdbx_description
1 polymer ?
#
loop_
_entity_poly.entity_id
_entity_poly.type
_entity_poly.pdbx_seq_one_letter_code
_entity_poly.pdbx_strand_id
1 'polypeptide(L)'
;MSGIKSLADELRDSMRKGKPPQANEIPSAQPPKDTPKKKAETLERLFENILNHELAGRERLLIRLDDKTLFLLKQLKVAKGIDMTKIISYSLHQFLKTHPELTRYIKEHIKTLDL
;
A
#
# COMPACT_ATOMS: atom_id res chain seq x y z
N MET A 1 -48.85 -29.88 28.77
CA MET A 1 -48.30 -30.44 27.52
C MET A 1 -47.91 -29.28 26.63
N SER A 2 -46.64 -29.22 26.24
CA SER A 2 -45.98 -28.04 25.66
C SER A 2 -46.38 -27.82 24.19
N GLY A 3 -46.89 -26.62 23.87
CA GLY A 3 -47.24 -26.23 22.50
C GLY A 3 -46.02 -25.69 21.77
N ILE A 4 -45.37 -26.51 20.96
CA ILE A 4 -44.25 -26.08 20.11
C ILE A 4 -44.84 -25.25 18.95
N LYS A 5 -44.69 -23.93 19.02
CA LYS A 5 -44.99 -23.06 17.87
C LYS A 5 -43.94 -23.30 16.80
N SER A 6 -44.40 -23.57 15.58
CA SER A 6 -43.54 -23.84 14.43
C SER A 6 -42.87 -22.56 13.94
N LEU A 7 -41.63 -22.65 13.47
CA LEU A 7 -40.84 -21.55 12.91
C LEU A 7 -41.59 -20.84 11.76
N ALA A 8 -42.45 -21.57 11.05
CA ALA A 8 -43.29 -21.04 9.99
C ALA A 8 -44.42 -20.13 10.52
N ASP A 9 -44.94 -20.39 11.72
CA ASP A 9 -45.94 -19.53 12.35
C ASP A 9 -45.31 -18.21 12.83
N GLU A 10 -44.09 -18.25 13.34
CA GLU A 10 -43.32 -17.05 13.69
C GLU A 10 -43.04 -16.16 12.48
N LEU A 11 -42.72 -16.76 11.32
CA LEU A 11 -42.50 -16.02 10.08
C LEU A 11 -43.78 -15.34 9.57
N ARG A 12 -44.95 -15.98 9.72
CA ARG A 12 -46.23 -15.37 9.36
C ARG A 12 -46.61 -14.23 10.30
N ASP A 13 -46.37 -14.38 11.60
CA ASP A 13 -46.70 -13.34 12.58
C ASP A 13 -45.81 -12.09 12.42
N SER A 14 -44.52 -12.28 12.12
CA SER A 14 -43.58 -11.19 11.84
C SER A 14 -43.92 -10.44 10.54
N MET A 15 -44.35 -11.13 9.49
CA MET A 15 -44.82 -10.51 8.25
C MET A 15 -46.15 -9.75 8.42
N ARG A 16 -47.00 -10.17 9.37
CA ARG A 16 -48.29 -9.52 9.66
C ARG A 16 -48.13 -8.25 10.52
N LYS A 17 -47.08 -8.16 11.34
CA LYS A 17 -46.72 -6.94 12.08
C LYS A 17 -45.77 -6.06 11.25
N GLY A 18 -46.31 -5.42 10.21
CA GLY A 18 -45.60 -4.39 9.45
C GLY A 18 -45.25 -3.17 10.30
N LYS A 19 -44.12 -3.21 11.02
CA LYS A 19 -43.55 -2.07 11.75
C LYS A 19 -42.03 -2.05 11.63
N PRO A 20 -41.41 -0.93 11.20
CA PRO A 20 -39.97 -0.86 10.97
C PRO A 20 -39.23 -0.74 12.31
N PRO A 21 -38.14 -1.50 12.55
CA PRO A 21 -37.27 -1.23 13.69
C PRO A 21 -36.32 -0.07 13.36
N GLN A 22 -36.57 1.07 13.97
CA GLN A 22 -35.57 2.11 14.17
C GLN A 22 -34.45 1.60 15.09
N ALA A 23 -33.24 2.04 14.74
CA ALA A 23 -32.12 2.40 15.61
C ALA A 23 -31.77 1.42 16.75
N ASN A 24 -30.71 0.63 16.52
CA ASN A 24 -29.69 0.46 17.54
C ASN A 24 -28.33 0.65 16.88
N GLU A 25 -27.60 1.63 17.41
CA GLU A 25 -26.28 2.08 16.99
C GLU A 25 -25.26 0.96 17.19
N ILE A 26 -24.68 0.51 16.09
CA ILE A 26 -23.39 -0.17 16.09
C ILE A 26 -22.49 0.75 15.25
N PRO A 27 -21.37 1.29 15.77
CA PRO A 27 -20.39 1.93 14.91
C PRO A 27 -19.77 0.83 14.05
N SER A 28 -20.40 0.58 12.90
CA SER A 28 -19.79 -0.18 11.82
C SER A 28 -18.57 0.60 11.40
N ALA A 29 -17.40 0.15 11.85
CA ALA A 29 -16.12 0.53 11.29
C ALA A 29 -16.16 0.14 9.81
N GLN A 30 -16.64 1.06 8.98
CA GLN A 30 -16.55 0.94 7.54
C GLN A 30 -15.07 0.89 7.20
N PRO A 31 -14.57 -0.16 6.51
CA PRO A 31 -13.27 -0.06 5.87
C PRO A 31 -13.34 1.15 4.92
N PRO A 32 -12.35 2.05 4.95
CA PRO A 32 -12.42 3.27 4.17
C PRO A 32 -12.62 2.89 2.70
N LYS A 33 -13.73 3.35 2.11
CA LYS A 33 -13.95 3.27 0.67
C LYS A 33 -12.82 4.04 0.00
N ASP A 34 -11.83 3.29 -0.44
CA ASP A 34 -10.65 3.74 -1.12
C ASP A 34 -11.08 4.22 -2.52
N THR A 35 -11.60 5.45 -2.58
CA THR A 35 -12.14 6.03 -3.82
C THR A 35 -11.03 6.11 -4.88
N PRO A 36 -11.28 5.75 -6.15
CA PRO A 36 -10.27 5.72 -7.22
C PRO A 36 -9.43 7.00 -7.35
N LYS A 37 -10.02 8.17 -7.04
CA LYS A 37 -9.34 9.47 -7.06
C LYS A 37 -8.14 9.56 -6.09
N LYS A 38 -8.26 9.03 -4.86
CA LYS A 38 -7.18 9.10 -3.86
C LYS A 38 -5.95 8.27 -4.27
N LYS A 39 -6.17 7.13 -4.94
CA LYS A 39 -5.08 6.27 -5.44
C LYS A 39 -4.34 6.92 -6.60
N ALA A 40 -5.07 7.60 -7.49
CA ALA A 40 -4.47 8.36 -8.59
C ALA A 40 -3.60 9.51 -8.08
N GLU A 41 -4.12 10.33 -7.15
CA GLU A 41 -3.34 11.42 -6.53
C GLU A 41 -2.09 10.90 -5.79
N THR A 42 -2.19 9.75 -5.14
CA THR A 42 -1.04 9.13 -4.45
C THR A 42 0.03 8.65 -5.44
N LEU A 43 -0.39 8.11 -6.59
CA LEU A 43 0.52 7.64 -7.63
C LEU A 43 1.18 8.80 -8.39
N GLU A 44 0.46 9.87 -8.64
CA GLU A 44 0.99 11.11 -9.24
C GLU A 44 2.07 11.71 -8.36
N ARG A 45 1.82 11.82 -7.05
CA ARG A 45 2.83 12.27 -6.07
C ARG A 45 4.06 11.36 -6.06
N LEU A 46 3.89 10.04 -6.20
CA LEU A 46 5.03 9.14 -6.29
C LEU A 46 5.89 9.45 -7.52
N PHE A 47 5.27 9.67 -8.68
CA PHE A 47 6.00 10.03 -9.89
C PHE A 47 6.70 11.38 -9.78
N GLU A 48 6.05 12.37 -9.18
CA GLU A 48 6.66 13.68 -8.90
C GLU A 48 7.88 13.55 -7.98
N ASN A 49 7.77 12.77 -6.91
CA ASN A 49 8.89 12.51 -6.00
C ASN A 49 10.06 11.84 -6.71
N ILE A 50 9.79 10.86 -7.59
CA ILE A 50 10.84 10.21 -8.38
C ILE A 50 11.48 11.21 -9.34
N LEU A 51 10.69 12.03 -10.05
CA LEU A 51 11.20 13.03 -10.99
C LEU A 51 12.09 14.07 -10.33
N ASN A 52 11.67 14.54 -9.15
CA ASN A 52 12.39 15.51 -8.34
C ASN A 52 13.59 14.92 -7.59
N HIS A 53 13.76 13.59 -7.61
CA HIS A 53 14.92 12.93 -7.01
C HIS A 53 16.20 13.35 -7.73
N GLU A 54 17.13 13.90 -6.96
CA GLU A 54 18.43 14.31 -7.45
C GLU A 54 19.39 13.11 -7.52
N LEU A 55 19.99 12.91 -8.69
CA LEU A 55 21.06 11.92 -8.88
C LEU A 55 22.39 12.52 -8.41
N ALA A 56 22.53 12.68 -7.10
CA ALA A 56 23.75 13.15 -6.47
C ALA A 56 24.68 11.98 -6.15
N GLY A 57 25.85 11.93 -6.78
CA GLY A 57 26.84 10.89 -6.52
C GLY A 57 27.91 10.84 -7.61
N ARG A 58 29.16 10.59 -7.22
CA ARG A 58 30.28 10.41 -8.16
C ARG A 58 30.50 8.94 -8.53
N GLU A 59 30.05 8.03 -7.67
CA GLU A 59 30.24 6.60 -7.84
C GLU A 59 29.20 6.01 -8.79
N ARG A 60 29.64 5.06 -9.62
CA ARG A 60 28.77 4.31 -10.53
C ARG A 60 28.68 2.87 -10.03
N LEU A 61 27.46 2.35 -10.00
CA LEU A 61 27.18 0.97 -9.62
C LEU A 61 26.61 0.21 -10.82
N LEU A 62 27.23 -0.93 -11.14
CA LEU A 62 26.67 -1.89 -12.09
C LEU A 62 25.84 -2.90 -11.30
N ILE A 63 24.55 -3.01 -11.64
CA ILE A 63 23.62 -3.92 -10.99
C ILE A 63 23.08 -4.95 -11.98
N ARG A 64 22.77 -6.15 -11.48
CA ARG A 64 22.00 -7.15 -12.21
C ARG A 64 20.56 -7.14 -11.71
N LEU A 65 19.61 -7.11 -12.63
CA LEU A 65 18.19 -7.18 -12.36
C LEU A 65 17.61 -8.36 -13.14
N ASP A 66 16.55 -8.96 -12.62
CA ASP A 66 15.80 -9.98 -13.35
C ASP A 66 15.05 -9.36 -14.54
N ASP A 67 14.76 -10.19 -15.55
CA ASP A 67 14.15 -9.75 -16.81
C ASP A 67 12.80 -9.05 -16.60
N LYS A 68 12.01 -9.53 -15.63
CA LYS A 68 10.69 -8.96 -15.34
C LYS A 68 10.83 -7.55 -14.76
N THR A 69 11.72 -7.35 -13.79
CA THR A 69 11.99 -6.02 -13.23
C THR A 69 12.55 -5.07 -14.29
N LEU A 70 13.49 -5.53 -15.12
CA LEU A 70 14.05 -4.72 -16.20
C LEU A 70 12.98 -4.30 -17.21
N PHE A 71 12.07 -5.21 -17.56
CA PHE A 71 10.97 -4.93 -18.47
C PHE A 71 10.02 -3.85 -17.90
N LEU A 72 9.66 -3.94 -16.61
CA LEU A 72 8.83 -2.93 -15.95
C LEU A 72 9.51 -1.55 -15.93
N LEU A 73 10.81 -1.49 -15.64
CA LEU A 73 11.57 -0.24 -15.65
C LEU A 73 11.59 0.40 -17.05
N LYS A 74 11.76 -0.41 -18.11
CA LYS A 74 11.68 0.06 -19.50
C LYS A 74 10.30 0.63 -19.83
N GLN A 75 9.23 -0.07 -19.43
CA GLN A 75 7.86 0.41 -19.64
C GLN A 75 7.59 1.73 -18.91
N LEU A 76 8.02 1.84 -17.65
CA LEU A 76 7.90 3.07 -16.86
C LEU A 76 8.67 4.24 -17.51
N LYS A 77 9.87 3.97 -18.02
CA LYS A 77 10.65 4.96 -18.76
C LYS A 77 9.91 5.48 -19.99
N VAL A 78 9.29 4.60 -20.77
CA VAL A 78 8.52 4.99 -21.96
C VAL A 78 7.23 5.71 -21.58
N ALA A 79 6.51 5.23 -20.57
CA ALA A 79 5.19 5.76 -20.21
C ALA A 79 5.23 7.11 -19.48
N LYS A 80 6.30 7.40 -18.72
CA LYS A 80 6.42 8.61 -17.88
C LYS A 80 7.66 9.45 -18.17
N GLY A 81 8.52 9.03 -19.09
CA GLY A 81 9.76 9.75 -19.43
C GLY A 81 10.81 9.75 -18.30
N ILE A 82 10.66 8.87 -17.31
CA ILE A 82 11.55 8.82 -16.15
C ILE A 82 12.73 7.88 -16.45
N ASP A 83 13.95 8.34 -16.27
CA ASP A 83 15.11 7.47 -16.49
C ASP A 83 15.17 6.31 -15.48
N MET A 84 15.57 5.12 -15.96
CA MET A 84 15.64 3.91 -15.14
C MET A 84 16.58 4.09 -13.94
N THR A 85 17.73 4.74 -14.13
CA THR A 85 18.69 5.00 -13.05
C THR A 85 18.09 5.90 -11.98
N LYS A 86 17.24 6.86 -12.35
CA LYS A 86 16.50 7.72 -11.42
C LYS A 86 15.50 6.92 -10.60
N ILE A 87 14.73 6.02 -11.23
CA ILE A 87 13.80 5.12 -10.53
C ILE A 87 14.56 4.25 -9.52
N ILE A 88 15.67 3.65 -9.93
CA ILE A 88 16.48 2.77 -9.08
C ILE A 88 17.07 3.55 -7.90
N SER A 89 17.68 4.72 -8.16
CA SER A 89 18.29 5.55 -7.13
C SER A 89 17.26 6.04 -6.10
N TYR A 90 16.09 6.52 -6.56
CA TYR A 90 15.02 6.92 -5.66
C TYR A 90 14.51 5.75 -4.82
N SER A 91 14.31 4.58 -5.44
CA SER A 91 13.81 3.39 -4.75
C SER A 91 14.75 2.95 -3.63
N LEU A 92 16.06 2.93 -3.90
CA LEU A 92 17.09 2.63 -2.89
C LEU A 92 17.12 3.68 -1.78
N HIS A 93 17.06 4.96 -2.13
CA HIS A 93 17.03 6.05 -1.16
C HIS A 93 15.82 5.93 -0.23
N GLN A 94 14.64 5.75 -0.82
CA GLN A 94 13.39 5.63 -0.07
C GLN A 94 13.36 4.37 0.80
N PHE A 95 13.89 3.25 0.31
CA PHE A 95 14.00 2.01 1.08
C PHE A 95 14.86 2.22 2.34
N LEU A 96 16.07 2.77 2.19
CA LEU A 96 16.96 3.03 3.33
C LEU A 96 16.38 4.06 4.31
N LYS A 97 15.67 5.07 3.81
CA LYS A 97 15.01 6.09 4.64
C LYS A 97 13.85 5.50 5.45
N THR A 98 13.12 4.55 4.87
CA THR A 98 11.97 3.90 5.54
C THR A 98 12.43 2.85 6.56
N HIS A 99 13.64 2.33 6.41
CA HIS A 99 14.23 1.29 7.24
C HIS A 99 15.51 1.76 7.97
N PRO A 100 15.40 2.72 8.93
CA PRO A 100 16.56 3.25 9.66
C PRO A 100 17.30 2.18 10.49
N GLU A 101 16.64 1.08 10.82
CA GLU A 101 17.23 -0.10 11.47
C GLU A 101 18.42 -0.66 10.68
N LEU A 102 18.37 -0.62 9.34
CA LEU A 102 19.48 -1.07 8.50
C LEU A 102 20.69 -0.15 8.68
N THR A 103 20.46 1.16 8.69
CA THR A 103 21.52 2.16 8.92
C THR A 103 22.12 2.00 10.32
N ARG A 104 21.29 1.70 11.33
CA ARG A 104 21.74 1.45 12.70
C ARG A 104 22.59 0.18 12.78
N TYR A 105 22.10 -0.92 12.23
CA TYR A 105 22.82 -2.20 12.17
C TYR A 105 24.20 -2.04 11.52
N ILE A 106 24.25 -1.39 10.35
CA ILE A 106 25.50 -1.11 9.65
C ILE A 106 26.49 -0.34 10.54
N LYS A 107 26.04 0.71 11.25
CA LYS A 107 26.90 1.51 12.15
C LYS A 107 27.41 0.72 13.35
N GLU A 108 26.58 -0.14 13.93
CA GLU A 108 26.94 -0.95 15.10
C GLU A 108 27.96 -2.03 14.74
N HIS A 109 27.81 -2.65 13.56
CA HIS A 109 28.67 -3.77 13.11
C HIS A 109 29.92 -3.34 12.32
N ILE A 110 29.90 -2.20 11.63
CA ILE A 110 31.12 -1.66 10.98
C ILE A 110 32.10 -1.13 12.02
N LYS A 111 31.64 -0.58 13.14
CA LYS A 111 32.56 -0.21 14.25
C LYS A 111 33.30 -1.40 14.85
N THR A 112 32.76 -2.61 14.70
CA THR A 112 33.42 -3.86 15.12
C THR A 112 34.34 -4.43 14.04
N LEU A 113 34.24 -3.94 12.81
CA LEU A 113 35.18 -4.17 11.73
C LEU A 113 36.23 -3.05 11.76
N ASP A 114 37.07 -3.05 12.79
CA ASP A 114 38.34 -2.32 12.70
C ASP A 114 39.10 -2.89 11.49
N LEU A 115 39.27 -2.06 10.46
CA LEU A 115 40.12 -2.31 9.29
C LEU A 115 41.51 -1.75 9.56
#